data_AF-A0A8S1HYQ6-F1
#
_entry.id   AF-A0A8S1HYQ6-F1
#
_cell.length_a   1.000
_cell.length_b   1.000
_cell.length_c   1.000
_cell.angle_alpha   90.00
_cell.angle_beta   90.00
_cell.angle_gamma   90.00
#
_symmetry.space_group_name_H-M   'P 1'
#
loop_
_entity.id
_entity.type
_entity.pdbx_description
1 polymer ?
#
loop_
_entity_poly.entity_id
_entity_poly.type
_entity_poly.pdbx_seq_one_letter_code
_entity_poly.pdbx_strand_id
1 'polypeptide(L)'
;MRREERTMLKFINSELHRKFGKAPSPTSVRFWQKFVAVHGGDRTPEDLAQHSERYLLPRLYEADLPLSDILNIYGKLDIKVDPTAVKKIEKKFSTKLRVLDNRILGVQSENTTFE
;
A
#
# COMPACT_ATOMS: atom_id res chain seq x y z
N MET A 1 0.00 -14.32 1.01
CA MET A 1 -1.14 -13.40 0.96
C MET A 1 -2.34 -14.12 0.34
N ARG A 2 -3.53 -13.98 0.93
CA ARG A 2 -4.78 -14.64 0.48
C ARG A 2 -5.32 -13.98 -0.81
N ARG A 3 -6.27 -14.65 -1.49
CA ARG A 3 -6.89 -14.11 -2.72
C ARG A 3 -7.64 -12.80 -2.45
N GLU A 4 -8.43 -12.72 -1.38
CA GLU A 4 -9.17 -11.52 -0.97
C GLU A 4 -8.23 -10.32 -0.76
N GLU A 5 -7.14 -10.52 -0.02
CA GLU A 5 -6.14 -9.48 0.27
C GLU A 5 -5.53 -8.88 -1.00
N ARG A 6 -5.30 -9.70 -2.04
CA ARG A 6 -4.85 -9.20 -3.35
C ARG A 6 -5.91 -8.33 -4.02
N THR A 7 -7.18 -8.74 -3.97
CA THR A 7 -8.30 -7.94 -4.50
C THR A 7 -8.45 -6.63 -3.73
N MET A 8 -8.34 -6.67 -2.40
CA MET A 8 -8.35 -5.50 -1.53
C MET A 8 -7.24 -4.50 -1.90
N LEU A 9 -5.99 -4.96 -2.07
CA LEU A 9 -4.89 -4.09 -2.44
C LEU A 9 -5.04 -3.48 -3.84
N LYS A 10 -5.50 -4.27 -4.81
CA LYS A 10 -5.81 -3.75 -6.16
C LYS A 10 -6.90 -2.69 -6.10
N PHE A 11 -7.93 -2.90 -5.29
CA PHE A 11 -9.00 -1.92 -5.08
C PHE A 11 -8.46 -0.63 -4.43
N ILE A 12 -7.65 -0.75 -3.36
CA ILE A 12 -6.96 0.38 -2.73
C ILE A 12 -6.14 1.17 -3.75
N ASN A 13 -5.29 0.49 -4.52
CA ASN A 13 -4.46 1.18 -5.51
C ASN A 13 -5.32 1.89 -6.56
N SER A 14 -6.38 1.23 -7.06
CA SER A 14 -7.29 1.82 -8.05
C SER A 14 -8.00 3.07 -7.55
N GLU A 15 -8.49 3.05 -6.29
CA GLU A 15 -9.13 4.21 -5.67
C GLU A 15 -8.11 5.33 -5.43
N LEU A 16 -6.86 5.00 -5.06
CA LEU A 16 -5.80 6.00 -4.91
C LEU A 16 -5.42 6.67 -6.24
N HIS A 17 -5.61 6.01 -7.37
CA HIS A 17 -5.40 6.58 -8.70
C HIS A 17 -6.58 7.44 -9.20
N ARG A 18 -7.78 7.31 -8.62
CA ARG A 18 -8.93 8.15 -8.97
C ARG A 18 -8.70 9.58 -8.48
N LYS A 19 -8.50 10.52 -9.42
CA LYS A 19 -8.09 11.91 -9.19
C LYS A 19 -9.17 12.86 -8.61
N PHE A 20 -10.28 12.36 -8.09
CA PHE A 20 -11.39 13.24 -7.67
C PHE A 20 -11.76 13.06 -6.20
N GLY A 21 -11.51 14.11 -5.40
CA GLY A 21 -12.00 14.25 -4.03
C GLY A 21 -10.98 13.92 -2.93
N LYS A 22 -11.50 13.70 -1.72
CA LYS A 22 -10.72 13.33 -0.53
C LYS A 22 -10.02 11.99 -0.77
N ALA A 23 -8.75 11.89 -0.38
CA ALA A 23 -7.98 10.67 -0.50
C ALA A 23 -8.74 9.48 0.14
N PRO A 24 -8.82 8.33 -0.55
CA PRO A 24 -9.47 7.16 0.01
C PRO A 24 -8.75 6.74 1.28
N SER A 25 -9.51 6.37 2.31
CA SER A 25 -8.98 5.89 3.58
C SER A 25 -9.36 4.43 3.76
N PRO A 26 -8.43 3.48 3.56
CA PRO A 26 -8.67 2.07 3.82
C PRO A 26 -8.96 1.75 5.29
N THR A 27 -8.72 2.68 6.23
CA THR A 27 -9.15 2.50 7.62
C THR A 27 -10.63 2.88 7.83
N SER A 28 -11.30 3.43 6.82
CA SER A 28 -12.70 3.84 6.90
C SER A 28 -13.65 2.75 6.42
N VAL A 29 -14.70 2.49 7.21
CA VAL A 29 -15.85 1.66 6.83
C VAL A 29 -16.44 2.09 5.47
N ARG A 30 -16.56 3.40 5.23
CA ARG A 30 -17.14 3.94 3.99
C ARG A 30 -16.34 3.55 2.74
N PHE A 31 -15.03 3.37 2.88
CA PHE A 31 -14.19 2.91 1.79
C PHE A 31 -14.54 1.46 1.40
N TRP A 32 -14.72 0.59 2.39
CA TRP A 32 -15.04 -0.82 2.16
C TRP A 32 -16.50 -1.09 1.81
N GLN A 33 -17.43 -0.19 2.14
CA GLN A 33 -18.79 -0.24 1.60
C GLN A 33 -18.80 -0.24 0.07
N LYS A 34 -17.94 0.58 -0.55
CA LYS A 34 -17.76 0.58 -2.01
C LYS A 34 -17.18 -0.73 -2.52
N PHE A 35 -16.21 -1.29 -1.80
CA PHE A 35 -15.60 -2.57 -2.16
C PHE A 35 -16.65 -3.70 -2.17
N VAL A 36 -17.43 -3.83 -1.11
CA VAL A 36 -18.49 -4.85 -0.99
C VAL A 36 -19.55 -4.65 -2.06
N ALA A 37 -19.93 -3.41 -2.38
CA ALA A 37 -20.88 -3.13 -3.46
C ALA A 37 -20.38 -3.55 -4.85
N VAL A 38 -19.07 -3.51 -5.10
CA VAL A 38 -18.46 -3.85 -6.41
C VAL A 38 -18.07 -5.33 -6.51
N HIS A 39 -17.55 -5.91 -5.42
CA HIS A 39 -16.94 -7.24 -5.42
C HIS A 39 -17.76 -8.30 -4.68
N GLY A 40 -18.79 -7.90 -3.93
CA GLY A 40 -19.45 -8.77 -2.96
C GLY A 40 -18.49 -9.22 -1.85
N GLY A 41 -18.91 -10.25 -1.11
CA GLY A 41 -18.10 -10.90 -0.08
C GLY A 41 -18.87 -11.13 1.21
N ASP A 42 -18.33 -12.03 2.05
CA ASP A 42 -18.96 -12.44 3.31
C ASP A 42 -18.57 -11.54 4.49
N ARG A 43 -17.48 -10.76 4.34
CA ARG A 43 -16.97 -9.87 5.38
C ARG A 43 -17.69 -8.52 5.37
N THR A 44 -17.94 -8.00 6.56
CA THR A 44 -18.52 -6.65 6.70
C THR A 44 -17.48 -5.58 6.33
N PRO A 45 -17.92 -4.38 5.90
CA PRO A 45 -17.02 -3.26 5.69
C PRO A 45 -16.16 -2.90 6.90
N GLU A 46 -16.68 -3.09 8.11
CA GLU A 46 -15.98 -2.93 9.39
C GLU A 46 -14.84 -3.95 9.54
N ASP A 47 -15.12 -5.24 9.27
CA ASP A 47 -14.12 -6.30 9.30
C ASP A 47 -13.01 -6.04 8.29
N LEU A 48 -13.37 -5.57 7.09
CA LEU A 48 -12.41 -5.23 6.04
C LEU A 48 -11.55 -4.02 6.43
N ALA A 49 -12.13 -3.00 7.05
CA ALA A 49 -11.39 -1.84 7.56
C ALA A 49 -10.35 -2.28 8.58
N GLN A 50 -10.77 -3.04 9.59
CA GLN A 50 -9.89 -3.54 10.65
C GLN A 50 -8.83 -4.50 10.08
N HIS A 51 -9.21 -5.39 9.17
CA HIS A 51 -8.27 -6.33 8.54
C HIS A 51 -7.22 -5.58 7.73
N SER A 52 -7.64 -4.52 7.02
CA SER A 52 -6.73 -3.74 6.19
C SER A 52 -5.67 -3.04 7.03
N GLU A 53 -6.05 -2.45 8.15
CA GLU A 53 -5.17 -1.71 9.06
C GLU A 53 -4.23 -2.66 9.82
N ARG A 54 -4.77 -3.75 10.38
CA ARG A 54 -4.02 -4.63 11.29
C ARG A 54 -3.13 -5.64 10.57
N TYR A 55 -3.51 -6.07 9.36
CA TYR A 55 -2.84 -7.19 8.69
C TYR A 55 -2.40 -6.86 7.27
N LEU A 56 -3.23 -6.18 6.48
CA LEU A 56 -2.96 -5.97 5.06
C LEU A 56 -1.86 -4.92 4.81
N LEU A 57 -2.04 -3.69 5.30
CA LEU A 57 -1.13 -2.58 5.09
C LEU A 57 0.26 -2.80 5.73
N PRO A 58 0.37 -3.36 6.96
CA PRO A 58 1.69 -3.68 7.53
C PRO A 58 2.49 -4.69 6.71
N ARG A 59 1.80 -5.53 5.92
CA ARG A 59 2.40 -6.58 5.08
C ARG A 59 2.42 -6.22 3.60
N LEU A 60 2.24 -4.95 3.26
CA LEU A 60 2.17 -4.47 1.88
C LEU A 60 3.42 -4.87 1.06
N TYR A 61 4.60 -4.92 1.68
CA TYR A 61 5.85 -5.36 1.02
C TYR A 61 5.78 -6.82 0.51
N GLU A 62 4.92 -7.65 1.09
CA GLU A 62 4.69 -9.05 0.67
C GLU A 62 3.75 -9.16 -0.52
N ALA A 63 3.09 -8.07 -0.90
CA ALA A 63 2.12 -8.06 -2.00
C ALA A 63 2.80 -8.35 -3.34
N ASP A 64 2.14 -9.14 -4.17
CA ASP A 64 2.54 -9.36 -5.56
C ASP A 64 2.04 -8.19 -6.43
N LEU A 65 2.67 -7.03 -6.22
CA LEU A 65 2.40 -5.77 -6.92
C LEU A 65 3.72 -5.18 -7.42
N PRO A 66 3.68 -4.40 -8.52
CA PRO A 66 4.83 -3.60 -8.96
C PRO A 66 5.34 -2.67 -7.85
N LEU A 67 6.63 -2.40 -7.84
CA LEU A 67 7.24 -1.47 -6.87
C LEU A 67 6.54 -0.10 -6.91
N SER A 68 6.21 0.41 -8.09
CA SER A 68 5.51 1.69 -8.26
C SER A 68 4.18 1.73 -7.51
N ASP A 69 3.42 0.63 -7.52
CA ASP A 69 2.12 0.54 -6.84
C ASP A 69 2.30 0.46 -5.33
N ILE A 70 3.29 -0.33 -4.87
CA ILE A 70 3.65 -0.42 -3.45
C ILE A 70 4.05 0.96 -2.92
N LEU A 71 4.90 1.68 -3.65
CA LEU A 71 5.33 3.03 -3.28
C LEU A 71 4.17 4.04 -3.32
N ASN A 72 3.29 3.95 -4.32
CA ASN A 72 2.10 4.80 -4.42
C ASN A 72 1.18 4.60 -3.20
N ILE A 73 0.97 3.36 -2.76
CA ILE A 73 0.16 3.05 -1.57
C ILE A 73 0.84 3.57 -0.30
N TYR A 74 2.13 3.29 -0.09
CA TYR A 74 2.86 3.80 1.08
C TYR A 74 2.84 5.33 1.16
N GLY A 75 3.11 6.01 0.03
CA GLY A 75 3.18 7.47 -0.04
C GLY A 75 1.84 8.15 0.14
N LYS A 76 0.77 7.68 -0.53
CA LYS A 76 -0.54 8.35 -0.47
C LYS A 76 -1.33 8.09 0.81
N LEU A 77 -1.09 6.95 1.46
CA LEU A 77 -1.73 6.61 2.74
C LEU A 77 -0.90 7.04 3.95
N ASP A 78 0.26 7.66 3.72
CA ASP A 78 1.14 8.18 4.75
C ASP A 78 1.56 7.12 5.80
N ILE A 79 1.78 5.89 5.33
CA ILE A 79 2.04 4.72 6.16
C ILE A 79 3.49 4.74 6.63
N LYS A 80 3.68 4.63 7.95
CA LYS A 80 5.01 4.40 8.54
C LYS A 80 5.47 2.97 8.26
N VAL A 81 6.74 2.82 7.87
CA VAL A 81 7.38 1.58 7.47
C VAL A 81 8.48 1.24 8.47
N ASP A 82 8.42 0.03 9.01
CA ASP A 82 9.47 -0.52 9.85
C ASP A 82 10.76 -0.76 9.04
N PRO A 83 11.97 -0.55 9.59
CA PRO A 83 13.23 -0.80 8.90
C PRO A 83 13.36 -2.22 8.30
N THR A 84 12.73 -3.22 8.91
CA THR A 84 12.68 -4.59 8.38
C THR A 84 11.88 -4.65 7.08
N ALA A 85 10.75 -3.95 7.01
CA ALA A 85 9.94 -3.87 5.80
C ALA A 85 10.71 -3.14 4.68
N VAL A 86 11.43 -2.04 5.00
CA VAL A 86 12.31 -1.35 4.04
C VAL A 86 13.32 -2.33 3.43
N LYS A 87 14.08 -3.05 4.26
CA LYS A 87 15.08 -4.04 3.80
C LYS A 87 14.46 -5.13 2.92
N LYS A 88 13.24 -5.57 3.24
CA LYS A 88 12.51 -6.57 2.44
C LYS A 88 12.10 -6.01 1.07
N ILE A 89 11.65 -4.76 0.99
CA ILE A 89 11.31 -4.10 -0.29
C ILE A 89 12.59 -3.92 -1.13
N GLU A 90 13.65 -3.37 -0.53
CA GLU A 90 14.94 -3.18 -1.20
C GLU A 90 15.48 -4.48 -1.81
N LYS A 91 15.47 -5.56 -1.02
CA LYS A 91 15.92 -6.88 -1.47
C LYS A 91 15.01 -7.46 -2.56
N LYS A 92 13.69 -7.31 -2.42
CA LYS A 92 12.72 -7.88 -3.37
C LYS A 92 12.81 -7.24 -4.75
N PHE A 93 13.07 -5.94 -4.80
CA PHE A 93 13.10 -5.17 -6.05
C PHE A 93 14.51 -4.73 -6.48
N SER A 94 15.56 -5.22 -5.79
CA SER A 94 16.96 -4.86 -6.04
C SER A 94 17.17 -3.34 -6.15
N THR A 95 16.60 -2.58 -5.21
CA THR A 95 16.59 -1.11 -5.23
C THR A 95 16.97 -0.55 -3.87
N LYS A 96 17.36 0.73 -3.81
CA LYS A 96 17.47 1.49 -2.57
C LYS A 96 16.30 2.44 -2.39
N LEU A 97 15.80 2.55 -1.16
CA LEU A 97 14.68 3.41 -0.82
C LEU A 97 15.16 4.63 -0.06
N ARG A 98 14.65 5.81 -0.43
CA ARG A 98 14.81 7.03 0.36
C ARG A 98 13.76 7.02 1.47
N VAL A 99 14.18 6.93 2.72
CA VAL A 99 13.30 6.90 3.89
C VAL A 99 13.58 8.10 4.81
N LEU A 100 12.54 8.80 5.25
CA LEU A 100 12.61 9.89 6.22
C LEU A 100 11.49 9.71 7.24
N ASP A 101 11.78 9.78 8.54
CA ASP A 101 10.81 9.61 9.63
C ASP A 101 9.95 8.34 9.50
N ASN A 102 10.59 7.24 9.08
CA ASN A 102 9.96 5.96 8.77
C ASN A 102 8.93 6.04 7.62
N ARG A 103 9.03 7.00 6.70
CA ARG A 103 8.18 7.11 5.52
C ARG A 103 9.01 6.96 4.25
N ILE A 104 8.49 6.20 3.28
CA ILE A 104 9.17 6.04 2.00
C ILE A 104 8.87 7.25 1.12
N LEU A 105 9.93 7.98 0.74
CA LEU A 105 9.85 9.13 -0.15
C LEU A 105 9.98 8.75 -1.63
N GLY A 106 10.53 7.57 -1.91
CA GLY A 106 10.73 7.06 -3.26
C GLY A 106 11.97 6.17 -3.35
N VAL A 107 12.39 5.90 -4.59
CA VAL A 107 13.66 5.22 -4.87
C VAL A 107 14.81 6.22 -4.69
N GLN A 108 15.89 5.78 -4.06
CA GLN A 108 17.14 6.53 -4.03
C GLN A 108 17.82 6.36 -5.38
N SER A 109 17.85 7.42 -6.19
CA SER A 109 18.66 7.46 -7.40
C SER A 109 20.14 7.55 -7.00
N GLU A 110 20.98 6.68 -7.55
CA GLU A 110 22.43 6.89 -7.46
C GLU A 110 22.76 8.17 -8.22
N ASN A 111 23.37 9.14 -7.54
CA ASN A 111 24.04 10.23 -8.23
C ASN A 111 25.14 9.59 -9.07
N THR A 112 25.03 9.71 -10.39
CA THR A 112 26.14 9.55 -11.31
C THR A 112 27.29 10.42 -10.78
N THR A 113 28.30 9.79 -10.21
CA THR A 113 29.60 10.42 -10.01
C THR A 113 30.15 10.64 -11.42
N PHE A 114 29.97 11.85 -11.95
CA PHE A 114 30.85 12.32 -13.02
C PHE A 114 32.16 12.68 -12.32
N GLU A 115 33.16 11.81 -12.49
CA GLU A 115 34.58 12.15 -12.31
C GLU A 115 34.99 13.27 -13.27
#